data_AF-A0A433PNH5-F1
#
_entry.id   AF-A0A433PNH5-F1
#
_cell.length_a   1.000
_cell.length_b   1.000
_cell.length_c   1.000
_cell.angle_alpha   90.00
_cell.angle_beta   90.00
_cell.angle_gamma   90.00
#
_symmetry.space_group_name_H-M   'P 1'
#
loop_
_entity.id
_entity.type
_entity.pdbx_description
1 polymer ?
#
loop_
_entity_poly.entity_id
_entity_poly.type
_entity_poly.pdbx_seq_one_letter_code
_entity_poly.pdbx_strand_id
1 'polypeptide(L)'
;MTDKLPPNLLKLFAPRPPLPFSQPLDRDPAARKGPTISGIAQFVDQLKNYDPDYVPWESIEEKRRKKVCYQRQHPATQDISLFNQQLHAA
;
A
#
# COMPACT_ATOMS: atom_id res chain seq x y z
N MET A 1 23.75 35.50 -9.93
CA MET A 1 25.01 34.75 -10.22
C MET A 1 25.49 34.98 -11.66
N THR A 2 24.58 35.20 -12.63
CA THR A 2 24.91 35.57 -14.03
C THR A 2 25.18 37.07 -14.23
N ASP A 3 24.99 37.88 -13.19
CA ASP A 3 24.99 39.35 -13.23
C ASP A 3 26.39 39.97 -13.40
N LYS A 4 27.46 39.18 -13.21
CA LYS A 4 28.86 39.64 -13.33
C LYS A 4 29.50 39.32 -14.69
N LEU A 5 28.72 38.81 -15.65
CA LEU A 5 29.23 38.45 -16.97
C LEU A 5 29.40 39.67 -17.87
N PRO A 6 30.38 39.65 -18.80
CA PRO A 6 30.52 40.69 -19.80
C PRO A 6 29.25 40.81 -20.66
N PRO A 7 28.96 42.01 -21.22
CA PRO A 7 27.70 42.32 -21.89
C PRO A 7 27.38 41.39 -23.08
N ASN A 8 28.41 40.87 -23.74
CA ASN A 8 28.26 39.90 -24.84
C ASN A 8 27.66 38.57 -24.36
N LEU A 9 28.06 38.10 -23.18
CA LEU A 9 27.55 36.88 -22.58
C LEU A 9 26.21 37.11 -21.86
N LEU A 10 26.01 38.29 -21.26
CA LEU A 10 24.76 38.64 -20.60
C LEU A 10 23.56 38.60 -21.56
N LYS A 11 23.74 39.01 -22.82
CA LYS A 11 22.72 38.94 -23.89
C LYS A 11 22.17 37.53 -24.12
N LEU A 12 22.97 36.48 -23.90
CA LEU A 12 22.54 35.09 -24.08
C LEU A 12 21.54 34.65 -23.01
N PHE A 13 21.52 35.35 -21.87
CA PHE A 13 20.62 35.11 -20.74
C PHE A 13 19.45 36.09 -20.71
N ALA A 14 19.17 36.79 -21.83
CA ALA A 14 17.98 37.61 -21.94
C ALA A 14 16.73 36.76 -21.64
N PRO A 15 15.78 37.29 -20.85
CA PRO A 15 14.56 36.56 -20.55
C PRO A 15 13.79 36.30 -21.85
N ARG A 16 13.07 35.18 -21.89
CA ARG A 16 12.18 34.89 -23.01
C ARG A 16 11.04 35.92 -23.06
N PRO A 17 10.52 36.25 -24.24
CA PRO A 17 9.28 37.02 -24.32
C PRO A 17 8.17 36.28 -23.55
N PRO A 18 7.22 37.02 -22.93
CA PRO A 18 6.12 36.40 -22.20
C PRO A 18 5.28 35.55 -23.16
N LEU A 19 4.86 34.38 -22.70
CA LEU A 19 3.98 33.51 -23.47
C LEU A 19 2.59 34.15 -23.58
N PRO A 20 1.94 34.08 -24.75
CA PRO A 20 0.56 34.51 -24.86
C PRO A 20 -0.32 33.61 -23.99
N PHE A 21 -1.21 34.23 -23.20
CA PHE A 21 -2.16 33.48 -22.40
C PHE A 21 -3.12 32.71 -23.31
N SER A 22 -3.31 31.42 -23.00
CA SER A 22 -4.35 30.58 -23.57
C SER A 22 -5.22 30.07 -22.44
N GLN A 23 -6.51 29.90 -22.72
CA GLN A 23 -7.44 29.36 -21.75
C GLN A 23 -7.02 27.93 -21.37
N PRO A 24 -7.01 27.57 -20.08
CA PRO A 24 -6.76 26.20 -19.65
C PRO A 24 -7.76 25.24 -20.30
N LEU A 25 -7.28 24.08 -20.75
CA LEU A 25 -8.13 23.02 -21.31
C LEU A 25 -9.00 22.35 -20.24
N ASP A 26 -8.57 22.41 -18.99
CA ASP A 26 -9.24 21.78 -17.86
C ASP A 26 -10.43 22.60 -17.38
N ARG A 27 -11.34 21.95 -16.68
CA ARG A 27 -12.45 22.62 -15.99
C ARG A 27 -11.94 23.47 -14.84
N ASP A 28 -12.65 24.58 -14.62
CA ASP A 28 -12.51 25.39 -13.40
C ASP A 28 -12.57 24.47 -12.17
N PRO A 29 -11.60 24.55 -11.25
CA PRO A 29 -11.62 23.82 -9.99
C PRO A 29 -12.96 23.82 -9.26
N ALA A 30 -13.69 24.94 -9.26
CA ALA A 30 -15.01 25.04 -8.62
C ALA A 30 -16.09 24.18 -9.31
N ALA A 31 -15.92 23.93 -10.62
CA ALA A 31 -16.82 23.12 -11.43
C ALA A 31 -16.36 21.66 -11.58
N ARG A 32 -15.22 21.28 -10.99
CA ARG A 32 -14.73 19.89 -11.02
C ARG A 32 -15.62 19.03 -10.13
N LYS A 33 -16.36 18.12 -10.75
CA LYS A 33 -17.14 17.11 -10.03
C LYS A 33 -16.28 15.87 -9.80
N GLY A 34 -16.10 15.51 -8.53
CA GLY A 34 -15.50 14.23 -8.14
C GLY A 34 -16.44 13.05 -8.36
N PRO A 35 -16.00 11.82 -8.04
CA PRO A 35 -16.87 10.64 -8.06
C PRO A 35 -18.06 10.85 -7.12
N THR A 36 -19.25 10.41 -7.56
CA THR A 36 -20.46 10.44 -6.72
C THR A 36 -20.42 9.27 -5.75
N ILE A 37 -20.39 9.57 -4.45
CA ILE A 37 -20.41 8.55 -3.40
C ILE A 37 -21.87 8.19 -3.09
N SER A 38 -22.23 6.91 -3.24
CA SER A 38 -23.54 6.37 -2.86
C SER A 38 -23.52 5.79 -1.44
N GLY A 39 -24.69 5.64 -0.83
CA GLY A 39 -24.84 4.99 0.48
C GLY A 39 -24.60 3.48 0.43
N ILE A 40 -24.27 2.89 1.58
CA ILE A 40 -23.93 1.46 1.73
C ILE A 40 -25.19 0.58 1.89
N ALA A 41 -26.36 1.17 2.15
CA ALA A 41 -27.61 0.45 2.44
C ALA A 41 -28.02 -0.57 1.36
N GLN A 42 -27.64 -0.32 0.10
CA GLN A 42 -27.92 -1.21 -1.03
C GLN A 42 -27.26 -2.59 -0.89
N PHE A 43 -26.19 -2.70 -0.09
CA PHE A 43 -25.44 -3.94 0.10
C PHE A 43 -25.95 -4.78 1.29
N VAL A 44 -26.91 -4.28 2.08
CA VAL A 44 -27.42 -5.00 3.27
C VAL A 44 -28.04 -6.34 2.90
N ASP A 45 -28.74 -6.42 1.77
CA ASP A 45 -29.34 -7.67 1.30
C ASP A 45 -28.30 -8.74 0.96
N GLN A 46 -27.09 -8.34 0.55
CA GLN A 46 -26.01 -9.28 0.25
C GLN A 46 -25.50 -9.99 1.51
N LEU A 47 -25.67 -9.40 2.69
CA LEU A 47 -25.28 -10.01 3.96
C LEU A 47 -26.17 -11.20 4.35
N LYS A 48 -27.35 -11.34 3.76
CA LYS A 48 -28.30 -12.43 4.07
C LYS A 48 -27.84 -13.77 3.50
N ASN A 49 -27.09 -13.76 2.39
CA ASN A 49 -26.62 -14.96 1.69
C ASN A 49 -25.15 -15.26 2.02
N TYR A 50 -24.79 -15.25 3.30
CA TYR A 50 -23.43 -15.61 3.71
C TYR A 50 -23.21 -17.13 3.61
N ASP A 51 -21.99 -17.53 3.28
CA ASP A 51 -21.59 -18.94 3.29
C ASP A 51 -21.44 -19.42 4.75
N PRO A 52 -22.28 -20.36 5.24
CA PRO A 52 -22.21 -20.83 6.61
C PRO A 52 -20.90 -21.57 6.92
N ASP A 53 -20.26 -22.14 5.91
CA ASP A 53 -19.01 -22.91 6.04
C ASP A 53 -17.77 -22.04 5.75
N TYR A 54 -17.93 -20.71 5.77
CA TYR A 54 -16.83 -19.78 5.51
C TYR A 54 -15.69 -19.97 6.52
N VAL A 55 -14.52 -20.37 6.02
CA VAL A 55 -13.28 -20.40 6.78
C VAL A 55 -12.50 -19.11 6.50
N PRO A 56 -12.34 -18.21 7.49
CA PRO A 56 -11.56 -16.99 7.31
C PRO A 56 -10.12 -17.31 6.89
N TRP A 57 -9.60 -16.57 5.91
CA TRP A 57 -8.19 -16.68 5.58
C TRP A 57 -7.36 -16.05 6.70
N GLU A 58 -6.26 -16.71 7.07
CA GLU A 58 -5.41 -16.18 8.13
C GLU A 58 -4.66 -14.93 7.65
N SER A 59 -4.75 -13.87 8.44
CA SER A 59 -3.92 -12.68 8.26
C SER A 59 -2.43 -13.04 8.42
N ILE A 60 -1.56 -12.26 7.78
CA ILE A 60 -0.09 -12.39 7.93
C ILE A 60 0.30 -12.31 9.41
N GLU A 61 -0.40 -11.50 10.20
CA GLU A 61 -0.14 -11.36 11.63
C GLU A 61 -0.53 -12.63 12.41
N GLU A 62 -1.67 -13.24 12.10
CA GLU A 62 -2.13 -14.49 12.72
C GLU A 62 -1.17 -15.64 12.42
N LYS A 63 -0.72 -15.77 11.16
CA LYS A 63 0.30 -16.74 10.76
C LYS A 63 1.59 -16.57 11.57
N ARG A 64 2.03 -15.32 11.73
CA ARG A 64 3.23 -14.99 12.51
C ARG A 64 3.05 -15.38 13.97
N ARG A 65 1.91 -15.05 14.58
CA ARG A 65 1.59 -15.42 15.97
C ARG A 65 1.56 -16.94 16.16
N LYS A 66 0.91 -17.69 15.26
CA LYS A 66 0.89 -19.16 15.30
C LYS A 66 2.28 -19.76 15.24
N LYS A 67 3.14 -19.27 14.34
CA LYS A 67 4.54 -19.69 14.25
C LYS A 67 5.31 -19.45 15.56
N VAL A 68 5.15 -18.28 16.15
CA VAL A 68 5.81 -17.94 17.42
C VAL A 68 5.27 -18.78 18.58
N CYS A 69 3.95 -19.01 18.67
CA CYS A 69 3.36 -19.87 19.68
C CYS A 69 3.84 -21.32 19.55
N TYR A 70 3.90 -21.84 18.32
CA TYR A 70 4.44 -23.16 18.02
C TYR A 70 5.90 -23.30 18.47
N GLN A 71 6.75 -22.33 18.14
CA GLN A 71 8.16 -22.30 18.56
C GLN A 71 8.35 -22.21 20.08
N ARG A 72 7.40 -21.62 20.81
CA ARG A 72 7.42 -21.55 22.28
C ARG A 72 6.98 -22.86 22.92
N GLN A 73 5.99 -23.53 22.34
CA GLN A 73 5.47 -24.82 22.83
C GLN A 73 6.42 -25.97 22.54
N HIS A 74 7.12 -25.90 21.41
CA HIS A 74 8.11 -26.87 20.96
C HIS A 74 9.50 -26.22 20.98
N PRO A 75 10.12 -26.05 22.17
CA PRO A 75 11.49 -25.59 22.25
C PRO A 75 12.40 -26.68 21.65
N ALA A 76 13.40 -26.27 20.88
CA ALA A 76 14.25 -27.16 20.09
C ALA A 76 14.85 -28.35 20.88
N THR A 77 15.08 -28.19 22.18
CA THR A 77 15.58 -29.24 23.07
C THR A 77 14.60 -30.42 23.22
N GLN A 78 13.29 -30.15 23.26
CA GLN A 78 12.26 -31.18 23.41
C GLN A 78 12.10 -31.98 22.11
N ASP A 79 12.09 -31.29 20.96
CA ASP A 79 11.97 -31.94 19.65
C ASP A 79 13.16 -32.87 19.34
N ILE A 80 14.39 -32.46 19.68
CA ILE A 80 15.59 -33.28 19.53
C ILE A 80 15.54 -34.52 20.44
N SER A 81 15.07 -34.37 21.69
CA SER A 81 14.93 -35.50 22.61
C SER A 81 13.88 -36.51 22.14
N LEU A 82 12.76 -36.04 21.59
CA LEU A 82 11.67 -36.88 21.04
C LEU A 82 12.14 -37.66 19.81
N PHE A 83 12.87 -37.01 18.91
CA PHE A 83 13.46 -37.63 17.73
C PHE A 83 14.46 -38.74 18.09
N ASN A 84 15.36 -38.47 19.04
CA ASN A 84 16.33 -39.47 19.51
C ASN A 84 15.66 -40.65 20.23
N GLN A 85 14.58 -40.39 20.98
CA GLN A 85 13.81 -41.44 21.65
C GLN A 85 13.08 -42.36 20.65
N GLN A 86 12.54 -41.80 19.56
CA GLN A 86 11.93 -42.58 18.47
C GLN A 86 12.96 -43.45 17.74
N LEU A 87 14.19 -42.96 17.55
CA LEU A 87 15.27 -43.74 16.93
C LEU A 87 15.73 -44.94 17.75
N HIS A 88 15.66 -44.86 19.08
CA HIS A 88 16.04 -45.96 19.98
C HIS A 88 14.90 -46.96 20.25
N ALA A 89 13.66 -46.63 19.87
CA ALA A 89 12.49 -47.48 20.05
C ALA A 89 12.17 -48.36 18.81
N ALA A 90 12.95 -48.22 17.73
CA ALA A 90 12.90 -49.03 16.51
C ALA A 90 14.03 -50.07 16.50
#